data_AF-A0AAV7KF64-F1
#
_entry.id   AF-A0AAV7KF64-F1
#
_cell.length_a   1.000
_cell.length_b   1.000
_cell.length_c   1.000
_cell.angle_alpha   90.00
_cell.angle_beta   90.00
_cell.angle_gamma   90.00
#
_symmetry.space_group_name_H-M   'P 1'
#
loop_
_entity.id
_entity.type
_entity.pdbx_description
1 polymer ?
#
loop_
_entity_poly.entity_id
_entity_poly.type
_entity_poly.pdbx_seq_one_letter_code
_entity_poly.pdbx_strand_id
1 'polypeptide(L)'
;MSNPQDEFDKARAYLLTSSDVSNINLYDHLSTCLKKVLLERPNNAVDYIEDISRKIKREKLTAKTDSLVNEPGANSEAVLAEVHRGLFTPPAGDEQERLGEDDALPPYPNLLELIGYLEQGGIGVGKTEAFRIFLALKQLTESHKLQSVRFWG
;
A
#
# COMPACT_ATOMS: atom_id res chain seq x y z
N MET A 1 -5.89 49.91 18.31
CA MET A 1 -4.96 49.89 17.15
C MET A 1 -4.12 48.64 17.32
N SER A 2 -4.26 47.65 16.44
CA SER A 2 -3.45 46.43 16.49
C SER A 2 -1.97 46.80 16.39
N ASN A 3 -1.13 46.14 17.18
CA ASN A 3 0.31 46.36 17.14
C ASN A 3 0.85 45.90 15.77
N PRO A 4 1.62 46.71 15.03
CA PRO A 4 2.13 46.33 13.70
C PRO A 4 2.92 45.02 13.69
N GLN A 5 3.56 44.69 14.82
CA GLN A 5 4.32 43.46 14.98
C GLN A 5 3.42 42.21 14.99
N ASP A 6 2.24 42.29 15.60
CA ASP A 6 1.30 41.16 15.68
C ASP A 6 0.71 40.85 14.30
N GLU A 7 0.53 41.87 13.45
CA GLU A 7 0.10 41.68 12.07
C GLU A 7 1.17 41.00 11.22
N PHE A 8 2.44 41.36 11.44
CA PHE A 8 3.57 40.71 10.78
C PHE A 8 3.68 39.23 11.15
N ASP A 9 3.57 38.90 12.44
CA ASP A 9 3.66 37.52 12.91
C ASP A 9 2.48 36.66 12.41
N LYS A 10 1.28 37.23 12.34
CA LYS A 10 0.11 36.57 11.73
C LYS A 10 0.31 36.30 10.25
N ALA A 11 0.84 37.26 9.49
CA ALA A 11 1.12 37.09 8.07
C ALA A 11 2.18 36.01 7.84
N ARG A 12 3.24 35.98 8.67
CA ARG A 12 4.28 34.96 8.60
C ARG A 12 3.73 33.56 8.89
N ALA A 13 2.91 33.41 9.93
CA ALA A 13 2.26 32.13 10.26
C ALA A 13 1.39 31.62 9.10
N TYR A 14 0.66 32.53 8.45
CA TYR A 14 -0.14 32.21 7.26
C TYR A 14 0.73 31.74 6.07
N LEU A 15 1.86 32.39 5.80
CA LEU A 15 2.76 31.99 4.71
C LEU A 15 3.50 30.66 4.97
N LEU A 16 3.65 30.28 6.24
CA LEU A 16 4.23 29.01 6.66
C LEU A 16 3.23 27.85 6.62
N THR A 17 1.95 28.12 6.39
CA THR A 17 0.94 27.07 6.28
C THR A 17 1.21 26.24 5.02
N SER A 18 1.25 24.91 5.16
CA SER A 18 1.55 24.00 4.05
C SER A 18 0.34 23.85 3.12
N SER A 19 0.58 23.81 1.80
CA SER A 19 -0.44 23.52 0.80
C SER A 19 -0.66 22.01 0.66
N ASP A 20 -1.92 21.55 0.68
CA ASP A 20 -2.26 20.12 0.58
C ASP A 20 -1.87 19.47 -0.76
N VAL A 21 -1.87 20.26 -1.84
CA VAL A 21 -1.62 19.75 -3.20
C VAL A 21 -0.13 19.60 -3.49
N SER A 22 0.69 20.49 -2.94
CA SER A 22 2.12 20.56 -3.24
C SER A 22 3.02 20.21 -2.06
N ASN A 23 2.46 20.08 -0.85
CA ASN A 23 3.17 19.93 0.42
C ASN A 23 4.31 20.95 0.61
N ILE A 24 4.17 22.13 0.01
CA ILE A 24 5.14 23.21 0.07
C ILE A 24 4.50 24.38 0.80
N ASN A 25 5.25 25.00 1.69
CA ASN A 25 4.89 26.28 2.27
C ASN A 25 5.26 27.44 1.32
N LEU A 26 4.48 28.52 1.34
CA LEU A 26 4.71 29.64 0.44
C LEU A 26 5.97 30.42 0.83
N TYR A 27 6.24 30.52 2.14
CA TYR A 27 7.41 31.22 2.68
C TYR A 27 8.73 30.63 2.17
N ASP A 28 8.95 29.31 2.30
CA ASP A 28 10.23 28.72 1.85
C ASP A 28 10.32 28.72 0.32
N HIS A 29 9.21 28.56 -0.40
CA HIS A 29 9.19 28.63 -1.85
C HIS A 29 9.67 30.00 -2.36
N LEU A 30 9.10 31.09 -1.84
CA LEU A 30 9.49 32.45 -2.22
C LEU A 30 10.93 32.76 -1.79
N SER A 31 11.34 32.33 -0.59
CA SER A 31 12.72 32.53 -0.13
C SER A 31 13.74 31.79 -1.01
N THR A 32 13.41 30.60 -1.51
CA THR A 32 14.25 29.82 -2.41
C THR A 32 14.30 30.44 -3.81
N CYS A 33 13.17 30.95 -4.32
CA CYS A 33 13.13 31.68 -5.58
C CYS A 33 14.02 32.93 -5.51
N LEU A 34 13.88 33.74 -4.45
CA LEU A 34 14.70 34.93 -4.25
C LEU A 34 16.19 34.60 -4.14
N LYS A 35 16.55 33.53 -3.41
CA LYS A 35 17.94 33.05 -3.36
C LYS A 35 18.48 32.70 -4.76
N LYS A 36 17.72 31.96 -5.59
CA LYS A 36 18.16 31.61 -6.96
C LYS A 36 18.27 32.84 -7.86
N VAL A 37 17.34 33.80 -7.77
CA VAL A 37 17.41 35.07 -8.53
C VAL A 37 18.66 35.88 -8.15
N LEU A 38 18.96 35.97 -6.85
CA LEU A 38 20.14 36.72 -6.37
C LEU A 38 21.47 36.05 -6.76
N LEU A 39 21.49 34.72 -6.91
CA LEU A 39 22.66 33.97 -7.36
C LEU A 39 22.90 34.11 -8.86
N GLU A 40 21.85 33.97 -9.68
CA GLU A 40 21.97 33.97 -11.15
C GLU A 40 22.03 35.38 -11.75
N ARG A 41 21.57 36.41 -11.02
CA ARG A 41 21.50 37.83 -11.45
C ARG A 41 21.12 38.03 -12.94
N PRO A 42 19.94 37.56 -13.36
CA PRO A 42 19.45 37.76 -14.72
C PRO A 42 19.18 39.24 -15.01
N ASN A 43 19.43 39.67 -16.26
CA ASN A 43 19.17 41.04 -16.70
C ASN A 43 17.68 41.42 -16.64
N ASN A 44 16.77 40.45 -16.84
CA ASN A 44 15.33 40.63 -16.72
C ASN A 44 14.76 39.72 -15.62
N ALA A 45 14.99 40.13 -14.37
CA ALA A 45 14.68 39.33 -13.20
C ALA A 45 13.17 39.07 -12.98
N VAL A 46 12.30 39.94 -13.50
CA VAL A 46 10.85 39.80 -13.33
C VAL A 46 10.30 38.65 -14.16
N ASP A 47 10.73 38.51 -15.42
CA ASP A 47 10.23 37.43 -16.27
C ASP A 47 10.88 36.08 -15.89
N TYR A 48 12.15 36.11 -15.51
CA TYR A 48 12.90 34.90 -15.19
C TYR A 48 12.52 34.28 -13.83
N ILE A 49 11.87 35.03 -12.93
CA ILE A 49 11.40 34.50 -11.65
C ILE A 49 10.30 33.44 -11.83
N GLU A 50 9.47 33.57 -12.88
CA GLU A 50 8.43 32.59 -13.17
C GLU A 50 9.07 31.25 -13.56
N ASP A 51 10.07 31.28 -14.43
CA ASP A 51 10.84 30.11 -14.85
C ASP A 51 11.58 29.46 -13.68
N ILE A 52 12.19 30.25 -12.80
CA ILE A 52 12.82 29.75 -11.57
C ILE A 52 11.80 29.05 -10.66
N SER A 53 10.62 29.66 -10.47
CA SER A 53 9.56 29.06 -9.65
C SER A 53 9.10 27.71 -10.22
N ARG A 54 8.99 27.62 -11.55
CA ARG A 54 8.60 26.41 -12.27
C ARG A 54 9.65 25.31 -12.16
N LYS A 55 10.94 25.66 -12.27
CA LYS A 55 12.07 24.73 -12.06
C LYS A 55 12.06 24.17 -10.64
N ILE A 56 11.94 25.03 -9.61
CA ILE A 56 11.92 24.59 -8.20
C ILE A 56 10.74 23.66 -7.91
N LYS A 57 9.55 23.95 -8.45
CA LYS A 57 8.38 23.06 -8.30
C LYS A 57 8.61 21.70 -8.97
N ARG A 58 9.23 21.68 -10.16
CA ARG A 58 9.57 20.43 -10.88
C ARG A 58 10.60 19.58 -10.12
N GLU A 59 11.69 20.19 -9.65
CA GLU A 59 12.75 19.53 -8.89
C GLU A 59 12.20 18.82 -7.63
N LYS A 60 11.27 19.45 -6.92
CA LYS A 60 10.63 18.86 -5.73
C LYS A 60 9.58 17.79 -6.06
N LEU A 61 8.83 17.95 -7.15
CA LEU A 61 7.82 16.97 -7.56
C LEU A 61 8.46 15.63 -7.97
N THR A 62 9.65 15.67 -8.58
CA THR A 62 10.36 14.45 -9.02
C THR A 62 10.94 13.61 -7.89
N ALA A 63 10.95 14.09 -6.64
CA ALA A 63 11.53 13.35 -5.52
C ALA A 63 10.63 12.21 -4.98
N LYS A 64 9.34 12.14 -5.37
CA LYS A 64 8.42 11.12 -4.84
C LYS A 64 8.39 9.82 -5.67
N THR A 65 9.05 9.78 -6.83
CA THR A 65 9.07 8.59 -7.71
C THR A 65 10.20 7.61 -7.38
N ASP A 66 11.09 7.93 -6.43
CA ASP A 66 12.24 7.09 -6.07
C ASP A 66 12.10 6.48 -4.66
N SER A 67 10.87 6.36 -4.16
CA SER A 67 10.60 5.54 -2.98
C SER A 67 10.43 4.09 -3.44
N LEU A 68 11.52 3.32 -3.43
CA LEU A 68 11.50 1.87 -3.64
C LEU A 68 10.67 1.12 -2.57
N VAL A 69 10.28 1.83 -1.51
CA VAL A 69 9.31 1.35 -0.53
C VAL A 69 7.93 1.57 -1.11
N ASN A 70 7.34 0.48 -1.57
CA ASN A 70 5.92 0.41 -1.89
C ASN A 70 5.17 0.75 -0.59
N GLU A 71 4.77 2.02 -0.41
CA GLU A 71 3.87 2.37 0.67
C GLU A 71 2.61 1.54 0.43
N PRO A 72 2.19 0.68 1.37
CA PRO A 72 0.92 0.01 1.26
C PRO A 72 -0.12 1.11 1.46
N GLY A 73 -0.45 1.82 0.37
CA GLY A 73 -1.71 2.52 0.28
C GLY A 73 -2.81 1.53 0.65
N ALA A 74 -3.94 2.05 1.13
CA ALA A 74 -5.15 1.29 1.38
C ALA A 74 -5.75 0.73 0.07
N ASN A 75 -4.94 -0.04 -0.66
CA ASN A 75 -5.28 -0.72 -1.88
C ASN A 75 -6.12 -1.92 -1.46
N SER A 76 -7.26 -2.10 -2.11
CA SER A 76 -8.16 -3.22 -1.86
C SER A 76 -7.42 -4.57 -1.90
N GLU A 77 -6.40 -4.70 -2.74
CA GLU A 77 -5.56 -5.90 -2.86
C GLU A 77 -4.72 -6.17 -1.60
N ALA A 78 -4.21 -5.14 -0.93
CA ALA A 78 -3.43 -5.30 0.30
C ALA A 78 -4.30 -5.83 1.44
N VAL A 79 -5.55 -5.35 1.54
CA VAL A 79 -6.53 -5.83 2.52
C VAL A 79 -6.86 -7.30 2.27
N LEU A 80 -7.09 -7.69 1.01
CA LEU A 80 -7.34 -9.09 0.65
C LEU A 80 -6.12 -9.98 0.95
N ALA A 81 -4.91 -9.49 0.66
CA ALA A 81 -3.68 -10.22 0.96
C ALA A 81 -3.51 -10.45 2.46
N GLU A 82 -3.88 -9.49 3.31
CA GLU A 82 -3.81 -9.63 4.76
C GLU A 82 -4.81 -10.69 5.27
N VAL A 83 -6.03 -10.72 4.72
CA VAL A 83 -7.00 -11.79 5.01
C VAL A 83 -6.46 -13.15 4.58
N HIS A 84 -5.90 -13.25 3.37
CA HIS A 84 -5.37 -14.50 2.84
C HIS A 84 -4.12 -14.96 3.58
N ARG A 85 -3.32 -14.06 4.15
CA ARG A 85 -2.12 -14.39 4.96
C ARG A 85 -2.45 -15.27 6.15
N GLY A 86 -3.65 -15.09 6.75
CA GLY A 86 -4.13 -15.93 7.85
C GLY A 86 -4.20 -17.41 7.50
N LEU A 87 -4.51 -17.74 6.23
CA LEU A 87 -4.64 -19.13 5.75
C LEU A 87 -3.33 -19.92 5.77
N PHE A 88 -2.19 -19.22 5.67
CA PHE A 88 -0.86 -19.83 5.56
C PHE A 88 -0.12 -19.90 6.89
N THR A 89 -0.65 -19.26 7.93
CA THR A 89 -0.01 -19.25 9.25
C THR A 89 -0.54 -20.46 10.03
N PRO A 90 0.32 -21.42 10.43
CA PRO A 90 -0.12 -22.50 11.31
C PRO A 90 -0.62 -21.88 12.64
N PRO A 91 -1.69 -22.41 13.24
CA PRO A 91 -2.10 -21.95 14.55
C PRO A 91 -0.96 -22.20 15.55
N ALA A 92 -0.73 -21.23 16.42
CA ALA A 92 0.37 -21.27 17.39
C ALA A 92 0.14 -22.43 18.37
N GLY A 93 0.79 -23.58 18.14
CA GLY A 93 0.65 -24.80 18.95
C GLY A 93 0.83 -26.12 18.19
N ASP A 94 0.68 -26.11 16.86
CA ASP A 94 0.52 -27.34 16.06
C ASP A 94 1.82 -28.05 15.62
N GLU A 95 2.99 -27.67 16.12
CA GLU A 95 4.24 -28.36 15.76
C GLU A 95 4.33 -29.77 16.36
N GLN A 96 3.51 -30.10 17.36
CA GLN A 96 3.58 -31.37 18.09
C GLN A 96 2.34 -32.27 17.98
N GLU A 97 1.19 -31.77 17.51
CA GLU A 97 -0.06 -32.56 17.45
C GLU A 97 -0.34 -33.22 16.09
N ARG A 98 0.31 -32.80 14.99
CA ARG A 98 0.05 -33.37 13.65
C ARG A 98 0.59 -34.79 13.42
N LEU A 99 1.30 -35.37 14.39
CA LEU A 99 1.82 -36.75 14.31
C LEU A 99 0.89 -37.78 14.98
N GLY A 100 -0.29 -37.38 15.45
CA GLY A 100 -1.12 -38.24 16.30
C GLY A 100 -2.64 -38.21 16.11
N GLU A 101 -3.18 -37.63 15.04
CA GLU A 101 -4.64 -37.59 14.84
C GLU A 101 -5.12 -38.62 13.81
N ASP A 102 -5.76 -39.68 14.35
CA ASP A 102 -6.76 -40.59 13.80
C ASP A 102 -6.73 -40.96 12.30
N ASP A 103 -6.80 -42.27 12.02
CA ASP A 103 -7.13 -42.91 10.74
C ASP A 103 -8.54 -42.51 10.17
N ALA A 104 -9.16 -41.44 10.68
CA ALA A 104 -10.39 -40.89 10.18
C ALA A 104 -10.13 -40.13 8.87
N LEU A 105 -10.81 -40.57 7.80
CA LEU A 105 -10.78 -39.86 6.53
C LEU A 105 -11.18 -38.39 6.74
N PRO A 106 -10.41 -37.42 6.22
CA PRO A 106 -10.74 -36.02 6.37
C PRO A 106 -12.12 -35.72 5.75
N PRO A 107 -12.95 -34.86 6.36
CA PRO A 107 -14.31 -34.55 5.90
C PRO A 107 -14.34 -33.69 4.61
N TYR A 108 -13.18 -33.41 4.02
CA TYR A 108 -13.00 -32.69 2.77
C TYR A 108 -12.29 -33.59 1.72
N PRO A 109 -12.65 -33.49 0.43
CA PRO A 109 -12.01 -34.26 -0.63
C PRO A 109 -10.57 -33.81 -0.87
N ASN A 110 -9.76 -34.69 -1.49
CA ASN A 110 -8.41 -34.33 -1.98
C ASN A 110 -8.52 -33.36 -3.18
N LEU A 111 -8.72 -32.08 -2.86
CA LEU A 111 -8.97 -31.05 -3.86
C LEU A 111 -7.78 -30.83 -4.80
N LEU A 112 -6.55 -30.98 -4.30
CA LEU A 112 -5.35 -30.77 -5.11
C LEU A 112 -5.22 -31.81 -6.22
N GLU A 113 -5.56 -33.06 -5.92
CA GLU A 113 -5.59 -34.13 -6.90
C GLU A 113 -6.72 -33.93 -7.92
N LEU A 114 -7.92 -33.57 -7.45
CA LEU A 114 -9.06 -33.27 -8.32
C LEU A 114 -8.76 -32.12 -9.29
N ILE A 115 -8.14 -31.04 -8.81
CA ILE A 115 -7.73 -29.90 -9.65
C ILE A 115 -6.63 -30.32 -10.61
N GLY A 116 -5.70 -31.20 -10.21
CA GLY A 116 -4.71 -31.78 -11.10
C GLY A 116 -5.34 -32.53 -12.28
N TYR A 117 -6.40 -33.32 -12.04
CA TYR A 117 -7.14 -33.98 -13.11
C TYR A 117 -7.88 -32.99 -14.03
N LEU A 118 -8.42 -31.90 -13.47
CA LEU A 118 -9.03 -30.83 -14.27
C LEU A 118 -7.98 -30.14 -15.14
N GLU A 119 -6.80 -29.82 -14.58
CA GLU A 119 -5.69 -29.16 -15.27
C GLU A 119 -5.18 -30.01 -16.45
N GLN A 120 -5.15 -31.34 -16.32
CA GLN A 120 -4.86 -32.26 -17.43
C GLN A 120 -5.90 -32.16 -18.57
N GLY A 121 -7.14 -31.81 -18.24
CA GLY A 121 -8.19 -31.50 -19.21
C GLY A 121 -8.13 -30.08 -19.79
N GLY A 122 -7.12 -29.27 -19.40
CA GLY A 122 -6.98 -27.88 -19.83
C GLY A 122 -7.98 -26.92 -19.18
N ILE A 123 -8.66 -27.34 -18.11
CA ILE A 123 -9.69 -26.57 -17.40
C ILE A 123 -9.28 -26.49 -15.94
N GLY A 124 -9.39 -25.34 -15.28
CA GLY A 124 -9.17 -25.30 -13.83
C GLY A 124 -8.84 -23.93 -13.30
N VAL A 125 -8.72 -23.90 -11.98
CA VAL A 125 -8.12 -22.79 -11.23
C VAL A 125 -6.61 -23.02 -11.14
N GLY A 126 -5.83 -21.94 -11.26
CA GLY A 126 -4.38 -22.03 -11.16
C GLY A 126 -3.93 -22.67 -9.84
N LYS A 127 -2.75 -23.31 -9.82
CA LYS A 127 -2.23 -24.06 -8.66
C LYS A 127 -2.19 -23.24 -7.36
N THR A 128 -1.90 -21.94 -7.48
CA THR A 128 -1.86 -21.02 -6.34
C THR A 128 -3.25 -20.81 -5.73
N GLU A 129 -4.25 -20.56 -6.55
CA GLU A 129 -5.65 -20.42 -6.13
C GLU A 129 -6.22 -21.74 -5.60
N ALA A 130 -5.90 -22.85 -6.26
CA ALA A 130 -6.24 -24.20 -5.80
C ALA A 130 -5.77 -24.46 -4.36
N PHE A 131 -4.53 -24.08 -4.06
CA PHE A 131 -3.96 -24.24 -2.73
C PHE A 131 -4.59 -23.30 -1.69
N ARG A 132 -4.91 -22.05 -2.08
CA ARG A 132 -5.65 -21.11 -1.22
C ARG A 132 -7.04 -21.63 -0.87
N ILE A 133 -7.77 -22.16 -1.86
CA ILE A 133 -9.10 -22.75 -1.67
C ILE A 133 -9.02 -23.97 -0.74
N PHE A 134 -8.01 -24.83 -0.92
CA PHE A 134 -7.77 -25.97 -0.06
C PHE A 134 -7.55 -25.56 1.41
N LEU A 135 -6.71 -24.55 1.67
CA LEU A 135 -6.48 -24.03 3.03
C LEU A 135 -7.74 -23.41 3.64
N ALA A 136 -8.52 -22.66 2.85
CA ALA A 136 -9.78 -22.09 3.31
C ALA A 136 -10.81 -23.18 3.67
N LEU A 137 -10.89 -24.27 2.90
CA LEU A 137 -11.73 -25.44 3.20
C LEU A 137 -11.32 -26.11 4.51
N LYS A 138 -10.02 -26.26 4.75
CA LYS A 138 -9.49 -26.79 6.00
C LYS A 138 -9.92 -25.92 7.18
N GLN A 139 -9.68 -24.60 7.11
CA GLN A 139 -10.08 -23.65 8.16
C GLN A 139 -11.60 -23.65 8.40
N LEU A 140 -12.42 -23.73 7.34
CA LEU A 140 -13.88 -23.78 7.46
C LEU A 140 -14.36 -25.02 8.21
N THR A 141 -13.75 -26.17 7.88
CA THR A 141 -14.06 -27.46 8.52
C THR A 141 -13.74 -27.42 10.01
N GLU A 142 -12.58 -26.88 10.37
CA GLU A 142 -12.14 -26.72 11.77
C GLU A 142 -13.05 -25.77 12.55
N SER A 143 -13.45 -24.66 11.93
CA SER A 143 -14.28 -23.63 12.59
C SER A 143 -15.71 -24.09 12.85
N HIS A 144 -16.32 -24.86 11.93
CA HIS A 144 -17.73 -25.21 11.97
C HIS A 144 -18.03 -26.70 12.26
N LYS A 145 -17.00 -27.55 12.43
CA LYS A 145 -17.14 -29.01 12.67
C LYS A 145 -18.12 -29.68 11.70
N LEU A 146 -17.92 -29.47 10.40
CA LEU A 146 -18.80 -29.97 9.34
C LEU A 146 -18.52 -31.46 9.04
N GLN A 147 -19.57 -32.22 8.72
CA GLN A 147 -19.46 -33.64 8.37
C GLN A 147 -18.92 -33.87 6.95
N SER A 148 -19.26 -33.01 6.00
CA SER A 148 -18.79 -33.09 4.61
C SER A 148 -18.74 -31.69 4.00
N VAL A 149 -17.66 -31.41 3.25
CA VAL A 149 -17.49 -30.14 2.54
C VAL A 149 -17.09 -30.42 1.10
N ARG A 150 -17.63 -29.64 0.15
CA ARG A 150 -17.34 -29.76 -1.27
C ARG A 150 -17.11 -28.39 -1.90
N PHE A 151 -16.08 -28.27 -2.72
CA PHE A 151 -15.87 -27.12 -3.59
C PHE A 151 -16.76 -27.23 -4.83
N TRP A 152 -17.57 -26.20 -5.11
CA TRP A 152 -18.49 -26.18 -6.25
C TRP A 152 -17.86 -25.53 -7.49
N GLY A 153 -17.11 -24.44 -7.29
CA GLY A 153 -16.53 -23.62 -8.35
C GLY A 153 -16.35 -22.19 -7.86
#